data_AF-A0A3N6MG22-F1
#
_entry.id   AF-A0A3N6MG22-F1
#
_cell.length_a   1.000
_cell.length_b   1.000
_cell.length_c   1.000
_cell.angle_alpha   90.00
_cell.angle_beta   90.00
_cell.angle_gamma   90.00
#
_symmetry.space_group_name_H-M   'P 1'
#
loop_
_entity.id
_entity.type
_entity.pdbx_description
1 polymer ?
#
loop_
_entity_poly.entity_id
_entity_poly.type
_entity_poly.pdbx_seq_one_letter_code
_entity_poly.pdbx_strand_id
1 'polypeptide(L)'
;MRRIYDSDALERDDDDPFRPSGRDEPASRSIDWAAFSHAFVPVGLRTRAIDVGVSTNRTVYEVGQPVRIEFEFRNRLPFPIAIPTDSPNVWTWAVDDASEADAVSRTVPDRSAAFSFARGERKRFRRTWCQRIRVDDDEWQPVGPGTYALEVRISREDAHERGLVDRTTIEITNRR
;
A
#
# COMPACT_ATOMS: atom_id res chain seq x y z
N MET A 1 37.97 33.32 -49.47
CA MET A 1 37.39 32.41 -48.47
C MET A 1 37.12 31.06 -49.14
N ARG A 2 37.40 29.97 -48.44
CA ARG A 2 37.90 28.68 -48.95
C ARG A 2 36.80 27.77 -49.56
N ARG A 3 37.18 27.04 -50.61
CA ARG A 3 36.42 26.06 -51.42
C ARG A 3 36.09 24.76 -50.70
N ILE A 4 35.00 24.11 -51.13
CA ILE A 4 34.85 22.71 -51.62
C ILE A 4 33.41 22.64 -52.24
N TYR A 5 33.15 22.40 -53.55
CA TYR A 5 33.26 21.16 -54.37
C TYR A 5 32.79 19.92 -53.58
N ASP A 6 31.98 18.99 -54.04
CA ASP A 6 31.46 18.64 -55.37
C ASP A 6 30.32 17.64 -55.13
N SER A 7 29.45 17.59 -56.12
CA SER A 7 28.63 16.46 -56.59
C SER A 7 28.95 15.05 -56.04
N ASP A 8 27.90 14.28 -55.69
CA ASP A 8 27.66 12.89 -56.12
C ASP A 8 26.35 12.43 -55.42
N ALA A 9 25.26 12.16 -56.12
CA ALA A 9 24.90 10.92 -56.84
C ALA A 9 24.37 9.79 -55.94
N LEU A 10 23.40 9.06 -56.51
CA LEU A 10 22.87 7.75 -56.15
C LEU A 10 21.58 7.69 -55.30
N GLU A 11 20.51 7.49 -56.06
CA GLU A 11 19.31 6.72 -55.76
C GLU A 11 19.64 5.27 -55.32
N ARG A 12 18.94 4.81 -54.26
CA ARG A 12 18.71 3.42 -53.77
C ARG A 12 19.93 2.67 -53.19
N ASP A 13 19.81 1.89 -52.11
CA ASP A 13 18.76 0.91 -51.79
C ASP A 13 18.68 0.63 -50.27
N ASP A 14 17.63 -0.10 -49.89
CA ASP A 14 17.22 -0.58 -48.57
C ASP A 14 18.29 -1.27 -47.68
N ASP A 15 17.93 -1.43 -46.39
CA ASP A 15 18.55 -2.25 -45.32
C ASP A 15 19.48 -1.53 -44.30
N ASP A 16 18.90 -0.77 -43.38
CA ASP A 16 19.45 -0.59 -42.02
C ASP A 16 18.39 -0.97 -40.96
N PRO A 17 18.47 -2.18 -40.35
CA PRO A 17 17.43 -2.72 -39.47
C PRO A 17 17.37 -2.09 -38.06
N PHE A 18 18.00 -0.93 -37.83
CA PHE A 18 18.14 -0.33 -36.48
C PHE A 18 17.61 1.10 -36.31
N ARG A 19 16.65 1.56 -37.13
CA ARG A 19 15.84 2.76 -36.79
C ARG A 19 14.39 2.42 -36.49
N PRO A 20 13.95 2.43 -35.21
CA PRO A 20 12.56 2.75 -34.93
C PRO A 20 12.32 4.19 -35.39
N SER A 21 11.55 4.35 -36.46
CA SER A 21 10.98 5.62 -36.86
C SER A 21 10.19 6.18 -35.69
N GLY A 22 10.50 7.42 -35.30
CA GLY A 22 9.78 8.19 -34.29
C GLY A 22 8.34 8.42 -34.74
N ARG A 23 7.52 7.41 -34.47
CA ARG A 23 6.06 7.47 -34.53
C ARG A 23 5.62 8.37 -33.40
N ASP A 24 4.83 9.37 -33.76
CA ASP A 24 4.11 10.29 -32.90
C ASP A 24 3.95 9.77 -31.48
N GLU A 25 4.59 10.43 -30.51
CA GLU A 25 4.25 10.25 -29.11
C GLU A 25 2.76 10.59 -28.98
N PRO A 26 1.86 9.62 -28.74
CA PRO A 26 0.54 10.00 -28.29
C PRO A 26 0.80 10.55 -26.90
N ALA A 27 0.66 11.88 -26.76
CA ALA A 27 0.42 12.55 -25.49
C ALA A 27 -0.37 11.57 -24.64
N SER A 28 0.28 11.04 -23.59
CA SER A 28 -0.28 10.06 -22.71
C SER A 28 -1.53 10.72 -22.13
N ARG A 29 -2.66 10.46 -22.79
CA ARG A 29 -3.98 10.84 -22.32
C ARG A 29 -4.00 10.28 -20.91
N SER A 30 -3.94 11.19 -19.94
CA SER A 30 -4.31 10.92 -18.57
C SER A 30 -5.75 10.45 -18.64
N ILE A 31 -5.91 9.13 -18.81
CA ILE A 31 -7.20 8.50 -18.69
C ILE A 31 -7.53 8.76 -17.23
N ASP A 32 -8.47 9.67 -17.01
CA ASP A 32 -9.04 9.99 -15.73
C ASP A 32 -9.80 8.74 -15.25
N TRP A 33 -9.05 7.76 -14.74
CA TRP A 33 -9.58 6.51 -14.21
C TRP A 33 -10.48 6.77 -12.98
N ALA A 34 -10.35 7.96 -12.37
CA ALA A 34 -11.29 8.49 -11.39
C ALA A 34 -12.70 8.67 -11.97
N ALA A 35 -12.83 9.15 -13.21
CA ALA A 35 -14.10 9.29 -13.91
C ALA A 35 -14.65 7.95 -14.42
N PHE A 36 -13.78 7.03 -14.86
CA PHE A 36 -14.23 5.74 -15.41
C PHE A 36 -14.64 4.73 -14.33
N SER A 37 -14.04 4.78 -13.14
CA SER A 37 -14.40 3.88 -12.03
C SER A 37 -15.73 4.24 -11.36
N HIS A 38 -16.19 5.49 -11.45
CA HIS A 38 -17.50 5.91 -10.93
C HIS A 38 -18.69 5.22 -11.61
N ALA A 39 -18.53 4.72 -12.83
CA ALA A 39 -19.64 4.34 -13.70
C ALA A 39 -20.18 2.90 -13.51
N PHE A 40 -19.44 1.95 -12.92
CA PHE A 40 -19.86 0.53 -13.02
C PHE A 40 -19.72 -0.36 -11.77
N VAL A 41 -19.34 0.20 -10.61
CA VAL A 41 -19.30 -0.60 -9.36
C VAL A 41 -19.95 0.18 -8.23
N PRO A 42 -21.09 -0.30 -7.70
CA PRO A 42 -21.70 0.25 -6.49
C PRO A 42 -20.66 0.41 -5.38
N VAL A 43 -20.65 1.55 -4.69
CA VAL A 43 -19.64 1.88 -3.66
C VAL A 43 -19.50 0.75 -2.62
N GLY A 44 -20.60 0.07 -2.26
CA GLY A 44 -20.58 -1.06 -1.32
C GLY A 44 -19.89 -2.33 -1.80
N LEU A 45 -19.70 -2.52 -3.11
CA LEU A 45 -18.95 -3.66 -3.68
C LEU A 45 -17.44 -3.40 -3.72
N ARG A 46 -17.03 -2.13 -3.72
CA ARG A 46 -15.62 -1.74 -3.78
C ARG A 46 -14.88 -2.14 -2.51
N THR A 47 -15.49 -1.90 -1.34
CA THR A 47 -14.82 -2.20 -0.07
C THR A 47 -14.69 -3.70 0.19
N ARG A 48 -15.70 -4.50 -0.16
CA ARG A 48 -15.67 -5.98 -0.03
C ARG A 48 -14.61 -6.66 -0.92
N ALA A 49 -14.13 -5.94 -1.93
CA ALA A 49 -13.11 -6.45 -2.84
C ALA A 49 -11.69 -6.27 -2.32
N ILE A 50 -11.49 -5.45 -1.30
CA ILE A 50 -10.18 -5.34 -0.66
C ILE A 50 -10.09 -6.39 0.44
N ASP A 51 -9.11 -7.26 0.27
CA ASP A 51 -8.69 -8.23 1.25
C ASP A 51 -7.64 -7.55 2.14
N VAL A 52 -7.93 -7.46 3.43
CA VAL A 52 -7.02 -6.95 4.44
C VAL A 52 -6.48 -8.14 5.22
N GLY A 53 -5.18 -8.15 5.50
CA GLY A 53 -4.52 -9.26 6.18
C GLY A 53 -3.46 -8.79 7.15
N VAL A 54 -3.42 -9.39 8.33
CA VAL A 54 -2.31 -9.32 9.29
C VAL A 54 -1.81 -10.72 9.56
N SER A 55 -0.50 -10.90 9.46
CA SER A 55 0.15 -12.16 9.76
C SER A 55 1.45 -11.94 10.49
N THR A 56 1.83 -12.92 11.29
CA THR A 56 3.09 -12.95 12.02
C THR A 56 3.87 -14.18 11.64
N ASN A 57 5.18 -14.13 11.84
CA ASN A 57 6.05 -15.28 11.54
C ASN A 57 5.86 -16.46 12.51
N ARG A 58 5.29 -16.20 13.70
CA ARG A 58 4.97 -17.18 14.75
C ARG A 58 3.70 -16.75 15.46
N THR A 59 3.09 -17.68 16.18
CA THR A 59 1.96 -17.40 17.08
C THR A 59 2.38 -17.27 18.54
N VAL A 60 3.59 -17.71 18.90
CA VAL A 60 4.13 -17.65 20.27
C VAL A 60 5.51 -17.01 20.27
N TYR A 61 5.74 -16.08 21.20
CA TYR A 61 6.98 -15.32 21.39
C TYR A 61 7.38 -15.30 22.87
N GLU A 62 8.67 -15.17 23.17
CA GLU A 62 9.13 -14.94 24.55
C GLU A 62 9.09 -13.45 24.89
N VAL A 63 8.95 -13.11 26.17
CA VAL A 63 9.07 -11.71 26.64
C VAL A 63 10.37 -11.09 26.14
N GLY A 64 10.25 -9.91 25.51
CA GLY A 64 11.37 -9.16 24.93
C GLY A 64 11.79 -9.64 23.54
N GLN A 65 11.17 -10.67 22.98
CA GLN A 65 11.43 -11.13 21.62
C GLN A 65 10.70 -10.25 20.60
N PRO A 66 11.40 -9.64 19.62
CA PRO A 66 10.73 -8.84 18.60
C PRO A 66 9.75 -9.66 17.74
N VAL A 67 8.54 -9.14 17.57
CA VAL A 67 7.48 -9.73 16.75
C VAL A 67 7.55 -9.14 15.35
N ARG A 68 7.73 -9.99 14.32
CA ARG A 68 7.69 -9.54 12.92
C ARG A 68 6.28 -9.68 12.39
N ILE A 69 5.70 -8.56 11.99
CA ILE A 69 4.33 -8.44 11.52
C ILE A 69 4.36 -8.08 10.03
N GLU A 70 3.60 -8.82 9.23
CA GLU A 70 3.35 -8.51 7.83
C GLU A 70 1.88 -8.15 7.67
N PHE A 71 1.64 -6.94 7.16
CA PHE A 71 0.34 -6.42 6.79
C PHE A 71 0.17 -6.46 5.29
N GLU A 72 -1.05 -6.73 4.87
CA GLU A 72 -1.37 -6.91 3.48
C GLU A 72 -2.71 -6.31 3.10
N PHE A 73 -2.72 -5.69 1.92
CA PHE A 73 -3.92 -5.17 1.29
C PHE A 73 -3.95 -5.63 -0.15
N ARG A 74 -5.01 -6.31 -0.58
CA ARG A 74 -5.12 -6.85 -1.94
C ARG A 74 -6.44 -6.46 -2.59
N ASN A 75 -6.35 -5.88 -3.78
CA ASN A 75 -7.49 -5.71 -4.66
C ASN A 75 -7.81 -7.04 -5.35
N ARG A 76 -8.98 -7.61 -5.06
CA ARG A 76 -9.45 -8.87 -5.68
C ARG A 76 -10.14 -8.66 -7.03
N LEU A 77 -10.33 -7.42 -7.47
CA LEU A 77 -11.05 -7.10 -8.70
C LEU A 77 -10.11 -7.02 -9.91
N PRO A 78 -10.64 -7.33 -11.11
CA PRO A 78 -9.89 -7.22 -12.36
C PRO A 78 -9.77 -5.78 -12.88
N PHE A 79 -10.01 -4.76 -12.05
CA PHE A 79 -9.88 -3.35 -12.40
C PHE A 79 -9.36 -2.52 -11.21
N PRO A 80 -8.77 -1.34 -11.45
CA PRO A 80 -8.28 -0.47 -10.39
C PRO A 80 -9.40 0.01 -9.44
N ILE A 81 -9.04 0.23 -8.18
CA ILE A 81 -9.93 0.71 -7.11
C ILE A 81 -9.22 1.74 -6.26
N ALA A 82 -9.95 2.75 -5.80
CA ALA A 82 -9.49 3.68 -4.78
C ALA A 82 -10.52 3.74 -3.65
N ILE A 83 -10.04 3.64 -2.42
CA ILE A 83 -10.86 3.78 -1.20
C ILE A 83 -10.53 5.12 -0.55
N PRO A 84 -11.50 6.05 -0.39
CA PRO A 84 -11.26 7.29 0.34
C PRO A 84 -11.00 7.00 1.82
N THR A 85 -10.08 7.72 2.44
CA THR A 85 -9.71 7.57 3.86
C THR A 85 -9.95 8.87 4.61
N ASP A 86 -10.29 8.74 5.90
CA ASP A 86 -10.63 9.87 6.78
C ASP A 86 -9.37 10.54 7.35
N SER A 87 -8.21 9.93 7.12
CA SER A 87 -6.89 10.40 7.53
C SER A 87 -5.92 10.36 6.35
N PRO A 88 -4.89 11.24 6.31
CA PRO A 88 -3.78 11.12 5.37
C PRO A 88 -3.01 9.81 5.53
N ASN A 89 -2.98 9.23 6.74
CA ASN A 89 -2.46 7.88 6.92
C ASN A 89 -3.55 6.88 6.50
N VAL A 90 -3.39 6.27 5.33
CA VAL A 90 -4.45 5.48 4.69
C VAL A 90 -4.76 4.14 5.38
N TRP A 91 -3.90 3.68 6.29
CA TRP A 91 -4.14 2.50 7.12
C TRP A 91 -3.47 2.65 8.49
N THR A 92 -3.98 1.92 9.48
CA THR A 92 -3.47 1.88 10.84
C THR A 92 -3.37 0.45 11.32
N TRP A 93 -2.56 0.23 12.36
CA TRP A 93 -2.47 -1.04 13.06
C TRP A 93 -2.37 -0.79 14.56
N ALA A 94 -2.79 -1.76 15.35
CA ALA A 94 -2.88 -1.65 16.80
C ALA A 94 -2.52 -2.97 17.47
N VAL A 95 -2.12 -2.89 18.74
CA VAL A 95 -1.99 -4.02 19.65
C VAL A 95 -2.98 -3.84 20.80
N ASP A 96 -3.95 -4.74 20.96
CA ASP A 96 -5.03 -4.66 21.97
C ASP A 96 -5.64 -3.25 22.07
N ASP A 97 -6.05 -2.71 20.92
CA ASP A 97 -6.66 -1.39 20.78
C ASP A 97 -5.73 -0.19 21.09
N ALA A 98 -4.54 -0.44 21.64
CA ALA A 98 -3.46 0.55 21.71
C ALA A 98 -2.90 0.76 20.30
N SER A 99 -3.31 1.88 19.70
CA SER A 99 -2.85 2.26 18.37
C SER A 99 -1.37 2.63 18.43
N GLU A 100 -0.55 1.85 17.72
CA GLU A 100 0.79 2.27 17.32
C GLU A 100 0.64 3.25 16.15
N ALA A 101 0.00 4.39 16.42
CA ALA A 101 -0.06 5.50 15.50
C ALA A 101 1.34 6.13 15.43
N ASP A 102 2.25 5.53 14.65
CA ASP A 102 3.08 6.23 13.67
C ASP A 102 4.14 5.35 13.00
N ALA A 103 4.03 5.20 11.66
CA ALA A 103 5.17 4.95 10.75
C ALA A 103 4.84 5.17 9.26
N VAL A 104 3.73 5.86 8.93
CA VAL A 104 3.51 6.44 7.59
C VAL A 104 2.89 7.85 7.70
N SER A 105 2.98 8.53 8.84
CA SER A 105 2.80 9.99 8.84
C SER A 105 4.08 10.64 8.32
N ARG A 106 4.33 10.52 7.02
CA ARG A 106 4.95 11.67 6.36
C ARG A 106 3.91 12.79 6.52
N THR A 107 4.33 13.93 7.05
CA THR A 107 3.51 15.13 7.14
C THR A 107 2.89 15.40 5.77
N VAL A 108 1.65 14.97 5.58
CA VAL A 108 0.85 15.21 4.38
C VAL A 108 -0.31 16.07 4.84
N PRO A 109 -0.57 17.20 4.15
CA PRO A 109 -1.62 18.14 4.53
C PRO A 109 -2.99 17.46 4.66
N ASP A 110 -3.80 18.02 5.56
CA ASP A 110 -5.17 17.61 5.92
C ASP A 110 -6.09 17.62 4.69
N ARG A 111 -6.07 16.52 3.94
CA ARG A 111 -6.99 16.22 2.85
C ARG A 111 -7.32 14.75 2.94
N SER A 112 -8.60 14.41 2.75
CA SER A 112 -9.02 13.03 2.52
C SER A 112 -8.10 12.40 1.49
N ALA A 113 -7.38 11.36 1.89
CA ALA A 113 -6.51 10.61 1.01
C ALA A 113 -7.29 9.48 0.34
N ALA A 114 -6.70 8.87 -0.68
CA ALA A 114 -7.28 7.70 -1.32
C ALA A 114 -6.27 6.56 -1.31
N PHE A 115 -6.67 5.42 -0.75
CA PHE A 115 -5.87 4.21 -0.84
C PHE A 115 -6.12 3.52 -2.18
N SER A 116 -5.22 3.74 -3.12
CA SER A 116 -5.37 3.31 -4.51
C SER A 116 -4.65 2.00 -4.81
N PHE A 117 -5.31 1.15 -5.58
CA PHE A 117 -4.82 -0.15 -6.04
C PHE A 117 -5.05 -0.29 -7.55
N ALA A 118 -4.03 -0.73 -8.27
CA ALA A 118 -4.18 -1.22 -9.64
C ALA A 118 -4.98 -2.54 -9.67
N ARG A 119 -5.29 -3.02 -10.88
CA ARG A 119 -5.92 -4.33 -11.09
C ARG A 119 -5.14 -5.43 -10.37
N GLY A 120 -5.81 -6.17 -9.49
CA GLY A 120 -5.18 -7.30 -8.79
C GLY A 120 -4.02 -6.93 -7.85
N GLU A 121 -3.78 -5.64 -7.59
CA GLU A 121 -2.60 -5.20 -6.87
C GLU A 121 -2.61 -5.69 -5.41
N ARG A 122 -1.44 -6.11 -4.93
CA ARG A 122 -1.19 -6.51 -3.55
C ARG A 122 -0.09 -5.63 -2.97
N LYS A 123 -0.41 -4.90 -1.91
CA LYS A 123 0.52 -4.07 -1.14
C LYS A 123 0.87 -4.80 0.14
N ARG A 124 2.17 -4.89 0.45
CA ARG A 124 2.68 -5.54 1.67
C ARG A 124 3.52 -4.57 2.46
N PHE A 125 3.28 -4.54 3.77
CA PHE A 125 4.04 -3.72 4.71
C PHE A 125 4.57 -4.61 5.82
N ARG A 126 5.80 -4.34 6.26
CA ARG A 126 6.44 -5.10 7.33
C ARG A 126 6.77 -4.18 8.49
N ARG A 127 6.50 -4.67 9.70
CA ARG A 127 6.83 -4.00 10.96
C ARG A 127 7.45 -5.00 11.92
N THR A 128 8.23 -4.44 12.84
CA THR A 128 8.79 -5.18 13.96
C THR A 128 8.28 -4.49 15.21
N TRP A 129 7.48 -5.21 15.99
CA TRP A 129 6.99 -4.73 17.28
C TRP A 129 7.89 -5.29 18.39
N CYS A 130 8.43 -4.40 19.21
CA CYS A 130 9.37 -4.75 20.29
C CYS A 130 8.66 -5.11 21.61
N GLN A 131 7.39 -5.57 21.54
CA GLN A 131 6.59 -5.90 22.72
C GLN A 131 6.45 -4.73 23.70
N ARG A 132 6.27 -3.51 23.19
CA ARG A 132 6.03 -2.31 24.00
C ARG A 132 4.74 -1.66 23.55
N ILE A 133 3.93 -1.22 24.49
CA ILE A 133 2.73 -0.43 24.21
C ILE A 133 2.88 0.93 24.89
N ARG A 134 2.29 1.94 24.27
CA ARG A 134 2.16 3.27 24.84
C ARG A 134 1.05 3.22 25.91
N VAL A 135 1.41 3.52 27.15
CA VAL A 135 0.46 3.54 28.29
C VAL A 135 0.02 4.96 28.65
N ASP A 136 0.81 5.96 28.26
CA ASP A 136 0.56 7.39 28.43
C ASP A 136 1.24 8.16 27.28
N ASP A 137 1.04 9.48 27.19
CA ASP A 137 1.58 10.29 26.10
C ASP A 137 3.11 10.17 25.97
N ASP A 138 3.85 10.08 27.06
CA ASP A 138 5.32 9.98 26.98
C ASP A 138 5.87 8.62 27.45
N GLU A 139 5.00 7.67 27.75
CA GLU A 139 5.41 6.43 28.40
C GLU A 139 5.12 5.17 27.58
N TRP A 140 6.19 4.41 27.37
CA TRP A 140 6.19 3.12 26.68
C TRP A 140 6.60 2.02 27.63
N GLN A 141 5.71 1.08 27.90
CA GLN A 141 5.99 -0.04 28.80
C GLN A 141 6.11 -1.36 28.02
N PRO A 142 7.06 -2.24 28.41
CA PRO A 142 7.08 -3.60 27.89
C PRO A 142 5.83 -4.34 28.33
N VAL A 143 5.26 -5.14 27.44
CA VAL A 143 4.11 -5.97 27.78
C VAL A 143 4.55 -7.22 28.53
N GLY A 144 3.68 -7.71 29.42
CA GLY A 144 3.90 -8.94 30.16
C GLY A 144 3.61 -10.21 29.33
N PRO A 145 3.76 -11.39 29.91
CA PRO A 145 3.22 -12.61 29.31
C PRO A 145 1.68 -12.52 29.22
N GLY A 146 1.11 -13.03 28.12
CA GLY A 146 -0.32 -12.95 27.85
C GLY A 146 -0.67 -13.14 26.37
N THR A 147 -1.97 -13.08 26.06
CA THR A 147 -2.46 -13.08 24.68
C THR A 147 -2.71 -11.64 24.24
N TYR A 148 -2.15 -11.28 23.08
CA TYR A 148 -2.26 -9.95 22.49
C TYR A 148 -2.87 -10.06 21.10
N ALA A 149 -3.78 -9.16 20.78
CA ALA A 149 -4.34 -9.06 19.44
C ALA A 149 -3.61 -8.00 18.62
N LEU A 150 -3.17 -8.39 17.43
CA LEU A 150 -2.69 -7.49 16.41
C LEU A 150 -3.84 -7.23 15.44
N GLU A 151 -4.17 -5.96 15.24
CA GLU A 151 -5.22 -5.55 14.32
C GLU A 151 -4.64 -4.61 13.27
N VAL A 152 -5.12 -4.73 12.03
CA VAL A 152 -4.84 -3.80 10.95
C VAL A 152 -6.14 -3.34 10.33
N ARG A 153 -6.24 -2.06 9.99
CA ARG A 153 -7.44 -1.49 9.37
C ARG A 153 -7.10 -0.39 8.38
N ILE A 154 -7.94 -0.22 7.36
CA ILE A 154 -7.93 0.99 6.54
C ILE A 154 -8.49 2.15 7.38
N SER A 155 -7.90 3.33 7.27
CA SER A 155 -8.26 4.49 8.10
C SER A 155 -9.57 5.12 7.64
N ARG A 156 -10.67 4.49 8.04
CA ARG A 156 -12.05 4.93 7.81
C ARG A 156 -12.92 4.60 9.01
N GLU A 157 -13.93 5.42 9.26
CA GLU A 157 -14.93 5.18 10.30
C GLU A 157 -15.69 3.84 10.09
N ASP A 158 -16.07 3.54 8.85
CA ASP A 158 -16.88 2.36 8.50
C ASP A 158 -16.02 1.09 8.24
N ALA A 159 -14.74 1.08 8.61
CA ALA A 159 -13.82 0.00 8.26
C ALA A 159 -14.31 -1.39 8.72
N HIS A 160 -14.81 -1.52 9.96
CA HIS A 160 -15.32 -2.78 10.48
C HIS A 160 -16.57 -3.26 9.74
N GLU A 161 -17.53 -2.37 9.52
CA GLU A 161 -18.78 -2.68 8.81
C GLU A 161 -18.54 -3.12 7.36
N ARG A 162 -17.43 -2.66 6.77
CA ARG A 162 -17.02 -2.93 5.40
C ARG A 162 -16.06 -4.11 5.25
N GLY A 163 -15.60 -4.72 6.34
CA GLY A 163 -14.61 -5.80 6.30
C GLY A 163 -13.20 -5.34 5.88
N LEU A 164 -12.87 -4.07 6.14
CA LEU A 164 -11.56 -3.48 5.85
C LEU A 164 -10.61 -3.57 7.06
N VAL A 165 -10.79 -4.61 7.86
CA VAL A 165 -10.08 -4.90 9.10
C VAL A 165 -9.70 -6.37 9.09
N ASP A 166 -8.50 -6.68 9.58
CA ASP A 166 -8.12 -8.05 9.93
C ASP A 166 -7.44 -8.06 11.29
N ARG A 167 -7.61 -9.17 12.02
CA ARG A 167 -7.12 -9.34 13.38
C ARG A 167 -6.53 -10.73 13.56
N THR A 168 -5.37 -10.79 14.18
CA THR A 168 -4.73 -12.04 14.58
C THR A 168 -4.27 -11.96 16.03
N THR A 169 -4.08 -13.09 16.67
CA THR A 169 -3.65 -13.16 18.08
C THR A 169 -2.30 -13.83 18.19
N ILE A 170 -1.47 -13.29 19.07
CA ILE A 170 -0.18 -13.87 19.45
C ILE A 170 -0.14 -14.08 20.95
N GLU A 171 0.66 -15.04 21.38
CA GLU A 171 0.93 -15.33 22.78
C GLU A 171 2.36 -14.91 23.12
N ILE A 172 2.52 -14.18 24.22
CA ILE A 172 3.81 -13.88 24.82
C ILE A 172 3.94 -14.74 26.07
N THR A 173 4.96 -15.59 26.10
CA THR A 173 5.29 -16.43 27.26
C THR A 173 6.51 -15.87 27.99
N ASN A 174 6.62 -16.20 29.27
CA ASN A 174 7.88 -16.02 29.99
C ASN A 174 9.01 -16.75 29.26
N ARG A 175 10.20 -16.15 29.34
CA ARG A 175 11.44 -16.79 28.91
C ARG A 175 11.65 -18.04 29.75
N ARG A 176 11.80 -19.20 29.10
CA ARG A 176 12.13 -20.45 29.79
C ARG A 176 13.60 -20.52 30.16
#